data_AF-A0A352AZ14-F1
#
_entry.id   AF-A0A352AZ14-F1
#
_cell.length_a   1.000
_cell.length_b   1.000
_cell.length_c   1.000
_cell.angle_alpha   90.00
_cell.angle_beta   90.00
_cell.angle_gamma   90.00
#
_symmetry.space_group_name_H-M   'P 1'
#
loop_
_entity.id
_entity.type
_entity.pdbx_description
1 polymer ?
#
loop_
_entity_poly.entity_id
_entity_poly.type
_entity_poly.pdbx_seq_one_letter_code
_entity_poly.pdbx_strand_id
1 'polypeptide(L)'
;MTLLNDPARTAPVFETVPEHIAMVMDGNGRWANSRGPTRTEGHRAGEIALLEAVAGAANAGVKNLTAFAFSTENWKRSPDEVKFLMGYNKDVLRRRRDLLMDWNVRIRWAGERKRLWPSVVRELRDAEALTAQNTGLTLTMAVNYGGRQELVSAVRSLAEDVAAGRVSPKSINEKRLQK
;
A
#
# COMPACT_ATOMS: atom_id res chain seq x y z
N MET A 1 -3.37 20.49 8.74
CA MET A 1 -3.17 19.45 7.70
C MET A 1 -2.62 19.99 6.38
N THR A 2 -2.70 21.31 6.16
CA THR A 2 -2.33 22.03 4.93
C THR A 2 -0.81 22.20 4.68
N LEU A 3 0.05 21.40 5.32
CA LEU A 3 1.52 21.54 5.21
C LEU A 3 2.25 20.23 4.88
N LEU A 4 1.52 19.14 4.64
CA LEU A 4 2.15 17.83 4.38
C LEU A 4 2.84 17.81 3.02
N ASN A 5 2.18 18.35 1.98
CA ASN A 5 2.74 18.51 0.65
C ASN A 5 2.66 19.98 0.24
N ASP A 6 3.56 20.79 0.78
CA ASP A 6 3.72 22.18 0.37
C ASP A 6 4.63 22.22 -0.87
N PRO A 7 4.14 22.65 -2.05
CA PRO A 7 4.97 22.75 -3.25
C PRO A 7 6.08 23.81 -3.12
N ALA A 8 5.98 24.75 -2.16
CA ALA A 8 7.06 25.69 -1.85
C ALA A 8 8.16 25.07 -0.98
N ARG A 9 7.91 23.90 -0.36
CA ARG A 9 8.92 23.19 0.43
C ARG A 9 9.85 22.41 -0.50
N THR A 10 10.98 23.01 -0.81
CA THR A 10 12.06 22.33 -1.55
C THR A 10 12.60 21.15 -0.74
N ALA A 11 12.56 19.97 -1.34
CA ALA A 11 13.29 18.81 -0.82
C ALA A 11 14.81 19.09 -0.83
N PRO A 12 15.59 18.44 0.06
CA PRO A 12 17.04 18.44 -0.06
C PRO A 12 17.46 18.00 -1.46
N VAL A 13 18.56 18.55 -1.97
CA VAL A 13 19.14 18.06 -3.22
C VAL A 13 19.80 16.72 -2.93
N PHE A 14 19.30 15.67 -3.58
CA PHE A 14 19.88 14.33 -3.51
C PHE A 14 20.71 14.09 -4.77
N GLU A 15 21.95 13.61 -4.62
CA GLU A 15 22.78 13.20 -5.77
C GLU A 15 22.13 12.06 -6.55
N THR A 16 21.47 11.14 -5.84
CA THR A 16 20.72 10.04 -6.42
C THR A 16 19.39 9.86 -5.67
N VAL A 17 18.32 9.63 -6.42
CA VAL A 17 16.99 9.38 -5.88
C VAL A 17 16.60 7.94 -6.24
N PRO A 18 16.19 7.11 -5.25
CA PRO A 18 15.76 5.75 -5.55
C PRO A 18 14.47 5.76 -6.38
N GLU A 19 14.39 4.92 -7.41
CA GLU A 19 13.17 4.78 -8.21
C GLU A 19 12.02 4.15 -7.39
N HIS A 20 12.35 3.32 -6.41
CA HIS A 20 11.37 2.60 -5.58
C HIS A 20 11.83 2.49 -4.12
N ILE A 21 10.95 2.89 -3.20
CA ILE A 21 11.08 2.67 -1.76
C ILE A 21 10.02 1.65 -1.30
N ALA A 22 10.45 0.62 -0.57
CA ALA A 22 9.54 -0.26 0.17
C ALA A 22 9.61 0.06 1.67
N MET A 23 8.47 0.32 2.29
CA MET A 23 8.36 0.78 3.67
C MET A 23 7.48 -0.16 4.50
N VAL A 24 8.07 -0.73 5.56
CA VAL A 24 7.35 -1.48 6.58
C VAL A 24 6.98 -0.52 7.72
N MET A 25 5.69 -0.25 7.89
CA MET A 25 5.19 0.73 8.86
C MET A 25 5.02 0.12 10.27
N ASP A 26 6.12 -0.38 10.83
CA ASP A 26 6.13 -0.95 12.18
C ASP A 26 6.22 0.15 13.26
N GLY A 27 5.84 -0.18 14.49
CA GLY A 27 6.03 0.68 15.66
C GLY A 27 4.77 1.34 16.19
N ASN A 28 3.65 1.35 15.46
CA ASN A 28 2.39 2.01 15.88
C ASN A 28 1.93 1.60 17.30
N GLY A 29 1.95 0.29 17.58
CA GLY A 29 1.57 -0.22 18.90
C GLY A 29 2.57 0.12 20.01
N ARG A 30 3.88 0.12 19.72
CA ARG A 30 4.93 0.50 20.69
C ARG A 30 4.86 1.99 21.00
N TRP A 31 4.64 2.82 19.97
CA TRP A 31 4.44 4.25 20.10
C TRP A 31 3.23 4.56 20.98
N ALA A 32 2.10 3.88 20.75
CA ALA A 32 0.90 4.03 21.58
C ALA A 32 1.17 3.62 23.04
N ASN A 33 1.76 2.45 23.27
CA ASN A 33 2.06 1.99 24.64
C ASN A 33 3.00 2.95 25.39
N SER A 34 3.96 3.57 24.70
CA SER A 34 4.92 4.50 25.31
C SER A 34 4.31 5.82 25.79
N ARG A 35 3.12 6.19 25.31
CA ARG A 35 2.49 7.49 25.57
C ARG A 35 1.20 7.39 26.39
N GLY A 36 0.74 6.17 26.70
CA GLY A 36 -0.55 5.91 27.33
C GLY A 36 -1.82 5.92 26.45
N PRO A 37 -1.85 6.30 25.14
CA PRO A 37 -3.06 6.16 24.34
C PRO A 37 -3.33 4.71 23.93
N THR A 38 -4.54 4.47 23.43
CA THR A 38 -4.94 3.17 22.89
C THR A 38 -4.16 2.84 21.60
N ARG A 39 -4.04 1.55 21.25
CA ARG A 39 -3.40 1.10 19.99
C ARG A 39 -4.00 1.77 18.75
N THR A 40 -5.29 2.10 18.78
CA THR A 40 -6.02 2.86 17.75
C THR A 40 -5.40 4.22 17.48
N GLU A 41 -4.98 4.94 18.52
CA GLU A 41 -4.31 6.24 18.39
C GLU A 41 -2.93 6.09 17.73
N GLY A 42 -2.23 4.99 17.99
CA GLY A 42 -1.00 4.63 17.29
C GLY A 42 -1.22 4.44 15.79
N HIS A 43 -2.34 3.84 15.38
CA HIS A 43 -2.68 3.72 13.96
C HIS A 43 -3.00 5.07 13.30
N ARG A 44 -3.66 5.99 14.02
CA ARG A 44 -3.88 7.38 13.57
C ARG A 44 -2.58 8.13 13.35
N ALA A 45 -1.64 8.01 14.29
CA ALA A 45 -0.30 8.58 14.12
C ALA A 45 0.44 7.96 12.92
N GLY A 46 0.29 6.65 12.72
CA GLY A 46 0.85 5.95 11.56
C GLY A 46 0.30 6.43 10.21
N GLU A 47 -0.99 6.81 10.13
CA GLU A 47 -1.55 7.43 8.91
C GLU A 47 -0.90 8.78 8.60
N ILE A 48 -0.67 9.61 9.61
CA ILE A 48 0.01 10.91 9.43
C ILE A 48 1.44 10.67 8.94
N ALA A 49 2.17 9.77 9.58
CA ALA A 49 3.54 9.43 9.19
C ALA A 49 3.63 8.87 7.75
N LEU A 50 2.66 8.04 7.34
CA LEU A 50 2.56 7.56 5.95
C LEU A 50 2.41 8.73 4.97
N LEU A 51 1.53 9.68 5.27
CA LEU A 51 1.29 10.82 4.38
C LEU A 51 2.49 11.77 4.32
N GLU A 52 3.20 11.96 5.43
CA GLU A 52 4.47 12.70 5.45
C GLU A 52 5.53 12.01 4.58
N ALA A 53 5.65 10.69 4.68
CA ALA A 53 6.57 9.91 3.84
C ALA A 53 6.20 9.99 2.36
N VAL A 54 4.91 9.91 2.02
CA VAL A 54 4.40 10.04 0.65
C VAL A 54 4.72 11.42 0.07
N ALA A 55 4.43 12.49 0.82
CA ALA A 55 4.70 13.85 0.36
C ALA A 55 6.21 14.12 0.21
N GLY A 56 7.01 13.67 1.19
CA GLY A 56 8.47 13.77 1.11
C GLY A 56 9.05 13.00 -0.07
N ALA A 57 8.57 11.78 -0.33
CA ALA A 57 9.01 10.97 -1.46
C ALA A 57 8.61 11.59 -2.81
N ALA A 58 7.39 12.11 -2.92
CA ALA A 58 6.93 12.83 -4.10
C ALA A 58 7.79 14.07 -4.37
N ASN A 59 8.07 14.89 -3.36
CA ASN A 59 8.91 16.09 -3.48
C ASN A 59 10.39 15.76 -3.77
N ALA A 60 10.88 14.63 -3.26
CA ALA A 60 12.22 14.14 -3.57
C ALA A 60 12.34 13.54 -4.99
N GLY A 61 11.23 13.36 -5.72
CA GLY A 61 11.23 12.81 -7.08
C GLY A 61 11.18 11.28 -7.17
N VAL A 62 10.89 10.58 -6.06
CA VAL A 62 10.71 9.12 -6.04
C VAL A 62 9.51 8.74 -6.93
N LYS A 63 9.65 7.64 -7.68
CA LYS A 63 8.59 7.19 -8.62
C LYS A 63 7.64 6.17 -8.03
N ASN A 64 8.14 5.32 -7.13
CA ASN A 64 7.34 4.26 -6.51
C ASN A 64 7.56 4.22 -5.00
N LEU A 65 6.47 4.11 -4.25
CA LEU A 65 6.52 3.86 -2.82
C LEU A 65 5.54 2.73 -2.48
N THR A 66 6.05 1.62 -1.95
CA THR A 66 5.22 0.51 -1.45
C THR A 66 5.13 0.59 0.06
N ALA A 67 3.94 0.78 0.61
CA ALA A 67 3.70 0.81 2.05
C ALA A 67 3.03 -0.48 2.52
N PHE A 68 3.66 -1.18 3.47
CA PHE A 68 3.10 -2.39 4.05
C PHE A 68 2.08 -2.04 5.15
N ALA A 69 0.81 -1.99 4.76
CA ALA A 69 -0.29 -1.50 5.59
C ALA A 69 -0.98 -2.61 6.38
N PHE A 70 -1.13 -3.81 5.80
CA PHE A 70 -1.72 -4.96 6.50
C PHE A 70 -1.20 -6.28 5.92
N SER A 71 -0.57 -7.10 6.75
CA SER A 71 -0.02 -8.41 6.33
C SER A 71 -0.96 -9.58 6.57
N THR A 72 -0.74 -10.70 5.90
CA THR A 72 -1.46 -11.96 6.15
C THR A 72 -1.32 -12.47 7.59
N GLU A 73 -0.24 -12.11 8.28
CA GLU A 73 0.00 -12.48 9.67
C GLU A 73 -0.81 -11.63 10.64
N ASN A 74 -1.29 -10.44 10.21
CA ASN A 74 -2.11 -9.58 11.06
C ASN A 74 -3.48 -10.19 11.37
N TRP A 75 -3.91 -11.20 10.62
CA TRP A 75 -5.09 -11.99 10.93
C TRP A 75 -4.98 -12.82 12.22
N LYS A 76 -3.78 -12.97 12.80
CA LYS A 76 -3.56 -13.65 14.10
C LYS A 76 -3.81 -12.72 15.30
N ARG A 77 -4.10 -11.44 15.07
CA ARG A 77 -4.41 -10.46 16.12
C ARG A 77 -5.83 -10.65 16.66
N SER A 78 -6.19 -9.92 17.72
CA SER A 78 -7.53 -10.01 18.30
C SER A 78 -8.61 -9.63 17.27
N PRO A 79 -9.82 -10.22 17.34
CA PRO A 79 -10.91 -9.89 16.43
C PRO A 79 -11.24 -8.40 16.39
N ASP A 80 -11.19 -7.71 17.53
CA ASP A 80 -11.44 -6.27 17.63
C ASP A 80 -10.37 -5.45 16.91
N GLU A 81 -9.10 -5.83 17.02
CA GLU A 81 -8.01 -5.15 16.31
C GLU A 81 -8.13 -5.38 14.79
N VAL A 82 -8.47 -6.59 14.37
CA VAL A 82 -8.73 -6.89 12.95
C VAL A 82 -9.92 -6.08 12.42
N LYS A 83 -11.02 -6.01 13.17
CA LYS A 83 -12.22 -5.24 12.82
C LYS A 83 -11.89 -3.74 12.70
N PHE A 84 -11.12 -3.22 13.66
CA PHE A 84 -10.63 -1.85 13.63
C PHE A 84 -9.77 -1.60 12.39
N LEU A 85 -8.80 -2.46 12.08
CA LEU A 85 -7.94 -2.31 10.90
C LEU A 85 -8.74 -2.34 9.60
N MET A 86 -9.75 -3.22 9.47
CA MET A 86 -10.62 -3.25 8.28
C MET A 86 -11.44 -1.96 8.13
N GLY A 87 -12.05 -1.47 9.22
CA GLY A 87 -12.83 -0.22 9.21
C GLY A 87 -11.95 1.03 8.98
N TYR A 88 -10.79 1.05 9.61
CA TYR A 88 -9.83 2.14 9.50
C TYR A 88 -9.31 2.31 8.07
N ASN A 89 -8.92 1.22 7.40
CA ASN A 89 -8.49 1.28 6.00
C ASN A 89 -9.57 1.89 5.09
N LYS A 90 -10.84 1.55 5.32
CA LYS A 90 -11.96 2.10 4.54
C LYS A 90 -12.07 3.62 4.68
N ASP A 91 -12.06 4.12 5.91
CA ASP A 91 -12.27 5.55 6.16
C ASP A 91 -11.05 6.39 5.79
N VAL A 92 -9.83 5.84 5.95
CA VAL A 92 -8.59 6.47 5.51
C VAL A 92 -8.56 6.60 3.99
N LEU A 93 -8.83 5.52 3.25
CA LEU A 93 -8.83 5.57 1.77
C LEU A 93 -9.83 6.62 1.26
N ARG A 94 -11.03 6.67 1.84
CA ARG A 94 -12.03 7.69 1.50
C ARG A 94 -11.55 9.11 1.77
N ARG A 95 -11.01 9.37 2.95
CA ARG A 95 -10.54 10.72 3.32
C ARG A 95 -9.30 11.17 2.56
N ARG A 96 -8.47 10.22 2.12
CA ARG A 96 -7.15 10.52 1.55
C ARG A 96 -7.09 10.43 0.04
N ARG A 97 -8.02 9.74 -0.63
CA ARG A 97 -7.99 9.65 -2.10
C ARG A 97 -8.02 11.02 -2.78
N ASP A 98 -8.79 11.98 -2.25
CA ASP A 98 -8.88 13.33 -2.81
C ASP A 98 -7.56 14.09 -2.58
N LEU A 99 -6.94 13.89 -1.41
CA LEU A 99 -5.61 14.43 -1.11
C LEU A 99 -4.52 13.84 -2.03
N LEU A 100 -4.57 12.53 -2.30
CA LEU A 100 -3.66 11.88 -3.23
C LEU A 100 -3.89 12.35 -4.67
N MET A 101 -5.14 12.64 -5.03
CA MET A 101 -5.49 13.26 -6.31
C MET A 101 -4.85 14.64 -6.43
N ASP A 102 -5.02 15.50 -5.42
CA ASP A 102 -4.42 16.85 -5.38
C ASP A 102 -2.89 16.82 -5.47
N TRP A 103 -2.26 15.78 -4.90
CA TRP A 103 -0.81 15.60 -4.93
C TRP A 103 -0.29 14.92 -6.20
N ASN A 104 -1.15 14.66 -7.19
CA ASN A 104 -0.82 13.90 -8.40
C ASN A 104 -0.19 12.53 -8.07
N VAL A 105 -0.65 11.88 -6.99
CA VAL A 105 -0.20 10.55 -6.56
C VAL A 105 -1.16 9.50 -7.11
N ARG A 106 -0.63 8.49 -7.78
CA ARG A 106 -1.40 7.32 -8.24
C ARG A 106 -1.40 6.25 -7.16
N ILE A 107 -2.56 5.87 -6.64
CA ILE A 107 -2.65 4.76 -5.67
C ILE A 107 -2.87 3.42 -6.39
N ARG A 108 -2.25 2.35 -5.88
CA ARG A 108 -2.44 0.96 -6.29
C ARG A 108 -2.63 0.07 -5.07
N TRP A 109 -3.38 -1.02 -5.22
CA TRP A 109 -3.51 -2.06 -4.21
C TRP A 109 -2.71 -3.29 -4.61
N ALA A 110 -1.89 -3.80 -3.69
CA ALA A 110 -1.26 -5.11 -3.77
C ALA A 110 -1.75 -5.99 -2.61
N GLY A 111 -2.24 -7.20 -2.92
CA GLY A 111 -2.67 -8.17 -1.91
C GLY A 111 -3.85 -9.04 -2.34
N GLU A 112 -4.38 -9.82 -1.40
CA GLU A 112 -5.43 -10.80 -1.69
C GLU A 112 -6.82 -10.28 -1.32
N ARG A 113 -7.79 -10.49 -2.21
CA ARG A 113 -9.21 -10.19 -1.91
C ARG A 113 -9.77 -11.05 -0.78
N LYS A 114 -9.29 -12.29 -0.67
CA LYS A 114 -9.82 -13.27 0.29
C LYS A 114 -9.76 -12.70 1.71
N ARG A 115 -10.84 -12.87 2.49
CA ARG A 115 -10.98 -12.39 3.88
C ARG A 115 -11.11 -10.88 4.06
N LEU A 116 -10.79 -10.04 3.07
CA LEU A 116 -11.12 -8.62 3.12
C LEU A 116 -12.63 -8.42 3.03
N TRP A 117 -13.15 -7.43 3.76
CA TRP A 117 -14.55 -7.04 3.62
C TRP A 117 -14.81 -6.49 2.22
N PRO A 118 -15.94 -6.83 1.57
CA PRO A 118 -16.28 -6.31 0.25
C PRO A 118 -16.25 -4.78 0.17
N SER A 119 -16.61 -4.10 1.27
CA SER A 119 -16.53 -2.64 1.38
C SER A 119 -15.10 -2.11 1.27
N VAL A 120 -14.13 -2.74 1.92
CA VAL A 120 -12.71 -2.36 1.84
C VAL A 120 -12.17 -2.55 0.42
N VAL A 121 -12.49 -3.69 -0.21
CA VAL A 121 -12.09 -3.98 -1.59
C VAL A 121 -12.65 -2.95 -2.56
N ARG A 122 -13.90 -2.52 -2.36
CA ARG A 122 -14.51 -1.47 -3.17
C ARG A 122 -13.77 -0.15 -3.01
N GLU A 123 -13.50 0.31 -1.78
CA GLU A 123 -12.78 1.57 -1.58
C GLU A 123 -11.36 1.55 -2.18
N LEU A 124 -10.66 0.42 -2.09
CA LEU A 124 -9.34 0.25 -2.72
C LEU A 124 -9.45 0.45 -4.24
N ARG A 125 -10.40 -0.24 -4.88
CA ARG A 125 -10.62 -0.14 -6.34
C ARG A 125 -11.09 1.24 -6.78
N ASP A 126 -11.98 1.86 -6.01
CA ASP A 126 -12.48 3.21 -6.30
C ASP A 126 -11.34 4.24 -6.24
N ALA A 127 -10.43 4.11 -5.27
CA ALA A 127 -9.26 4.98 -5.15
C ALA A 127 -8.24 4.74 -6.29
N GLU A 128 -8.01 3.48 -6.69
CA GLU A 128 -7.18 3.15 -7.86
C GLU A 128 -7.75 3.77 -9.14
N ALA A 129 -9.06 3.64 -9.36
CA ALA A 129 -9.73 4.19 -10.54
C ALA A 129 -9.69 5.72 -10.56
N LEU A 130 -9.93 6.36 -9.41
CA LEU A 130 -9.93 7.82 -9.28
C LEU A 130 -8.56 8.43 -9.65
N THR A 131 -7.48 7.81 -9.21
CA THR A 131 -6.11 8.33 -9.39
C THR A 131 -5.36 7.71 -10.58
N ALA A 132 -6.05 6.95 -11.44
CA ALA A 132 -5.43 6.13 -12.48
C ALA A 132 -4.61 6.94 -13.50
N GLN A 133 -4.99 8.21 -13.73
CA GLN A 133 -4.33 9.11 -14.68
C GLN A 133 -3.22 9.96 -14.05
N ASN A 134 -2.99 9.83 -12.74
CA ASN A 134 -1.94 10.57 -12.07
C ASN A 134 -0.56 10.08 -12.52
N THR A 135 0.35 11.02 -12.71
CA THR A 135 1.68 10.79 -13.32
C THR A 135 2.84 11.01 -12.34
N GLY A 136 2.54 11.45 -11.11
CA GLY A 136 3.53 11.59 -10.06
C GLY A 136 3.91 10.26 -9.41
N LEU A 137 4.15 10.29 -8.10
CA LEU A 137 4.50 9.10 -7.32
C LEU A 137 3.39 8.04 -7.43
N THR A 138 3.77 6.78 -7.65
CA THR A 138 2.87 5.63 -7.46
C THR A 138 2.97 5.10 -6.03
N LEU A 139 1.90 5.23 -5.26
CA LEU A 139 1.75 4.65 -3.93
C LEU A 139 1.10 3.27 -4.02
N THR A 140 1.87 2.21 -3.79
CA THR A 140 1.33 0.85 -3.68
C THR A 140 1.02 0.52 -2.23
N MET A 141 -0.26 0.35 -1.91
CA MET A 141 -0.72 -0.10 -0.60
C MET A 141 -0.76 -1.62 -0.56
N ALA A 142 0.16 -2.23 0.19
CA ALA A 142 0.16 -3.66 0.44
C ALA A 142 -0.81 -4.00 1.59
N VAL A 143 -2.02 -4.43 1.22
CA VAL A 143 -3.15 -4.69 2.14
C VAL A 143 -3.62 -6.12 1.97
N ASN A 144 -3.63 -6.87 3.07
CA ASN A 144 -3.76 -8.33 3.06
C ASN A 144 -2.75 -8.98 2.12
N TYR A 145 -1.50 -8.55 2.25
CA TYR A 145 -0.39 -8.97 1.41
C TYR A 145 0.53 -9.93 2.17
N GLY A 146 1.03 -10.94 1.47
CA GLY A 146 2.13 -11.77 1.92
C GLY A 146 2.90 -12.29 0.70
N GLY A 147 4.20 -12.02 0.62
CA GLY A 147 4.99 -12.34 -0.58
C GLY A 147 4.98 -13.82 -0.96
N ARG A 148 4.96 -14.73 0.02
CA ARG A 148 4.81 -16.17 -0.25
C ARG A 148 3.44 -16.51 -0.85
N GLN A 149 2.39 -15.84 -0.37
CA GLN A 149 1.02 -16.05 -0.83
C GLN A 149 0.81 -15.45 -2.23
N GLU A 150 1.45 -14.32 -2.54
CA GLU A 150 1.53 -13.77 -3.90
C GLU A 150 2.21 -14.74 -4.87
N LEU A 151 3.38 -15.28 -4.52
CA LEU A 151 4.08 -16.28 -5.33
C LEU A 151 3.23 -17.53 -5.58
N VAL A 152 2.54 -18.03 -4.56
CA VAL A 152 1.62 -19.18 -4.71
C VAL A 152 0.48 -18.84 -5.67
N SER A 153 -0.06 -17.62 -5.61
CA SER A 153 -1.11 -17.17 -6.54
C SER A 153 -0.60 -17.10 -7.98
N ALA A 154 0.58 -16.52 -8.20
CA ALA A 154 1.20 -16.42 -9.52
C ALA A 154 1.49 -17.80 -10.12
N VAL A 155 2.07 -18.71 -9.32
CA VAL A 155 2.36 -20.08 -9.77
C VAL A 155 1.10 -20.87 -10.11
N ARG A 156 0.01 -20.69 -9.35
CA ARG A 156 -1.29 -21.33 -9.68
C ARG A 156 -1.85 -20.83 -11.01
N SER A 157 -1.87 -19.51 -11.22
CA SER A 157 -2.33 -18.94 -12.50
C SER A 157 -1.49 -19.44 -13.67
N LEU A 158 -0.17 -19.52 -13.49
CA LEU A 158 0.73 -20.04 -14.52
C LEU A 158 0.50 -21.53 -14.81
N ALA A 159 0.22 -22.32 -13.77
CA ALA A 159 -0.11 -23.74 -13.93
C ALA A 159 -1.45 -23.93 -14.68
N GLU A 160 -2.45 -23.08 -14.43
CA GLU A 160 -3.72 -23.07 -15.17
C GLU A 160 -3.51 -22.70 -16.65
N ASP A 161 -2.65 -21.72 -16.94
CA ASP A 161 -2.28 -21.36 -18.31
C ASP A 161 -1.52 -22.46 -19.05
N VAL A 162 -0.65 -23.18 -18.34
CA VAL A 162 0.04 -24.37 -18.88
C VAL A 162 -0.96 -25.48 -19.17
N ALA A 163 -1.85 -25.79 -18.22
CA ALA A 163 -2.85 -26.84 -18.38
C ALA A 163 -3.82 -26.54 -19.54
N ALA A 164 -4.11 -25.25 -19.77
CA ALA A 164 -4.93 -24.79 -20.89
C ALA A 164 -4.16 -24.67 -22.22
N GLY A 165 -2.87 -25.01 -22.26
CA GLY A 165 -2.03 -24.91 -23.46
C GLY A 165 -1.67 -23.48 -23.90
N ARG A 166 -1.99 -22.46 -23.09
CA ARG A 166 -1.66 -21.05 -23.37
C ARG A 166 -0.18 -20.74 -23.17
N VAL A 167 0.50 -21.49 -22.30
CA VAL A 167 1.92 -21.33 -22.00
C VAL A 167 2.64 -22.68 -22.05
N SER A 168 3.78 -22.72 -22.72
CA SER A 168 4.67 -23.89 -22.66
C SER A 168 5.50 -23.84 -21.36
N PRO A 169 5.61 -24.95 -20.59
CA PRO A 169 6.47 -25.01 -19.41
C PRO A 169 7.91 -24.60 -19.68
N LYS A 170 8.44 -24.95 -20.86
CA LYS A 170 9.82 -24.61 -21.28
C LYS A 170 10.02 -23.11 -21.50
N SER A 171 8.94 -22.34 -21.65
CA SER A 171 8.98 -20.88 -21.82
C SER A 171 8.84 -20.10 -20.51
N ILE A 172 8.77 -20.80 -19.37
CA ILE A 172 8.70 -20.20 -18.05
C ILE A 172 10.11 -19.74 -17.64
N ASN A 173 10.22 -18.46 -17.28
CA ASN A 173 11.44 -17.82 -16.80
C ASN A 173 11.07 -16.64 -15.89
N GLU A 174 12.07 -15.98 -15.31
CA GLU A 174 11.88 -14.84 -14.40
C GLU A 174 11.03 -13.71 -15.00
N LYS A 175 11.27 -13.36 -16.27
CA LYS A 175 10.51 -12.30 -16.98
C LYS A 175 9.02 -12.63 -17.09
N ARG A 176 8.67 -13.91 -17.15
CA ARG A 176 7.26 -14.34 -17.20
C ARG A 176 6.60 -14.28 -15.82
N LEU A 177 7.34 -14.52 -14.74
CA LEU A 177 6.82 -14.39 -13.37
C LEU A 177 6.63 -12.92 -12.93
N GLN A 178 7.26 -11.97 -13.62
CA GLN A 178 7.11 -10.53 -13.38
C GLN A 178 5.89 -9.90 -14.08
N LYS A 179 5.17 -10.65 -14.93
CA LYS A 179 3.96 -10.19 -15.65
C LYS A 179 2.69 -10.61 -14.93
#